data_AF-A0A822EWI2-F1
#
_entry.id   AF-A0A822EWI2-F1
#
_cell.length_a   1.000
_cell.length_b   1.000
_cell.length_c   1.000
_cell.angle_alpha   90.00
_cell.angle_beta   90.00
_cell.angle_gamma   90.00
#
_symmetry.space_group_name_H-M   'P 1'
#
loop_
_entity.id
_entity.type
_entity.pdbx_description
1 polymer ?
#
loop_
_entity_poly.entity_id
_entity_poly.type
_entity_poly.pdbx_seq_one_letter_code
_entity_poly.pdbx_strand_id
1 'polypeptide(L)'
;MTSTILGVINNETPSYDVVAKKNGYEIRRYNKLYLAQISYEVPLNTGFLSESGSGFFSLYGYISGYNETQTKMSMTAPVIIQETENDCSIKRTMSFIMSPTKFTSLDQIPIP
;
A
#
# COMPACT_ATOMS: atom_id res chain seq x y z
N MET A 1 -19.89 19.58 10.82
CA MET A 1 -20.41 18.38 10.11
C MET A 1 -19.31 17.34 10.08
N THR A 2 -19.56 16.18 10.68
CA THR A 2 -18.63 15.05 10.82
C THR A 2 -18.58 14.25 9.52
N SER A 3 -17.47 14.28 8.79
CA SER A 3 -17.27 13.31 7.70
C SER A 3 -16.94 11.95 8.29
N THR A 4 -17.89 11.03 8.18
CA THR A 4 -17.76 9.61 8.49
C THR A 4 -16.95 8.93 7.37
N ILE A 5 -15.90 8.19 7.74
CA ILE A 5 -15.31 7.18 6.85
C ILE A 5 -16.30 6.01 6.76
N LEU A 6 -16.87 5.78 5.59
CA LEU A 6 -17.69 4.59 5.30
C LEU A 6 -16.74 3.40 5.11
N GLY A 7 -16.71 2.53 6.12
CA GLY A 7 -15.87 1.32 6.16
C GLY A 7 -15.07 1.27 7.45
N VAL A 8 -15.40 0.34 8.35
CA VAL A 8 -14.57 0.07 9.53
C VAL A 8 -13.30 -0.60 9.05
N ILE A 9 -12.18 0.12 9.10
CA ILE A 9 -10.86 -0.46 8.86
C ILE A 9 -10.47 -1.20 10.14
N ASN A 10 -10.67 -2.53 10.17
CA ASN A 10 -10.28 -3.38 11.30
C ASN A 10 -8.79 -3.74 11.29
N ASN A 11 -8.09 -3.44 10.21
CA ASN A 11 -6.66 -3.70 10.05
C ASN A 11 -5.82 -2.58 10.65
N GLU A 12 -4.57 -2.91 11.00
CA GLU A 12 -3.59 -1.93 11.42
C GLU A 12 -3.43 -0.83 10.36
N THR A 13 -3.43 0.42 10.80
CA THR A 13 -3.23 1.60 9.95
C THR A 13 -1.99 2.37 10.42
N PRO A 14 -1.23 2.98 9.50
CA PRO A 14 -0.10 3.82 9.89
C PRO A 14 -0.57 5.04 10.69
N SER A 15 0.15 5.40 11.74
CA SER A 15 -0.05 6.64 12.47
C SER A 15 0.24 7.85 11.58
N TYR A 16 -0.56 8.90 11.69
CA TYR A 16 -0.35 10.16 11.00
C TYR A 16 -0.76 11.35 11.87
N ASP A 17 -0.14 12.49 11.60
CA ASP A 17 -0.54 13.77 12.15
C ASP A 17 -1.47 14.49 11.16
N VAL A 18 -2.58 15.02 11.66
CA VAL A 18 -3.44 15.91 10.86
C VAL A 18 -2.84 17.31 10.89
N VAL A 19 -2.22 17.71 9.78
CA VAL A 19 -1.56 19.02 9.64
C VAL A 19 -2.59 20.13 9.43
N ALA A 20 -3.65 19.84 8.68
CA ALA A 20 -4.74 20.77 8.45
C ALA A 20 -6.03 20.03 8.10
N LYS A 21 -7.16 20.60 8.52
CA LYS A 21 -8.48 20.13 8.12
C LYS A 21 -9.23 21.26 7.43
N LYS A 22 -9.76 20.99 6.24
CA LYS A 22 -10.50 21.95 5.42
C LYS A 22 -11.82 21.33 4.97
N ASN A 23 -12.69 22.13 4.36
CA ASN A 23 -13.95 21.62 3.84
C ASN A 23 -13.67 20.65 2.69
N GLY A 24 -14.03 19.38 2.89
CA GLY A 24 -13.93 18.32 1.88
C GLY A 24 -12.61 17.54 1.87
N TYR A 25 -11.60 17.90 2.67
CA TYR A 25 -10.35 17.16 2.74
C TYR A 25 -9.54 17.43 4.02
N GLU A 26 -8.57 16.56 4.28
CA GLU A 26 -7.57 16.74 5.32
C GLU A 26 -6.17 16.48 4.78
N ILE A 27 -5.20 17.19 5.35
CA ILE A 27 -3.78 17.05 5.04
C ILE A 27 -3.17 16.21 6.15
N ARG A 28 -2.70 15.01 5.80
CA ARG A 28 -2.04 14.07 6.71
C ARG A 28 -0.55 14.06 6.47
N ARG A 29 0.25 14.11 7.55
CA ARG A 29 1.69 13.84 7.52
C ARG A 29 1.92 12.46 8.09
N TYR A 30 2.50 11.57 7.28
CA TYR A 30 2.96 10.26 7.72
C TYR A 30 4.44 10.34 8.11
N ASN A 31 4.80 9.62 9.17
CA ASN A 31 6.21 9.37 9.50
C ASN A 31 6.82 8.38 8.51
N LYS A 32 8.09 8.01 8.71
CA LYS A 32 8.76 7.00 7.88
C LYS A 32 7.94 5.72 7.84
N LEU A 33 7.60 5.25 6.65
CA LEU A 33 6.91 4.00 6.40
C LEU A 33 7.83 3.06 5.62
N TYR A 34 7.74 1.77 5.93
CA TYR A 34 8.31 0.72 5.10
C TYR A 34 7.23 0.17 4.19
N LEU A 35 7.55 0.01 2.90
CA LEU A 35 6.60 -0.43 1.88
C LEU A 35 7.12 -1.68 1.18
N ALA A 36 6.25 -2.68 1.03
CA ALA A 36 6.46 -3.74 0.05
C ALA A 36 5.76 -3.33 -1.24
N GLN A 37 6.51 -3.26 -2.35
CA GLN A 37 6.02 -2.68 -3.59
C GLN A 37 6.22 -3.63 -4.77
N ILE A 38 5.25 -3.61 -5.69
CA ILE A 38 5.38 -4.22 -7.01
C ILE A 38 5.06 -3.18 -8.07
N SER A 39 5.90 -3.11 -9.10
CA SER A 39 5.71 -2.24 -10.26
C SER A 39 5.58 -3.08 -11.51
N TYR A 40 4.65 -2.72 -12.38
CA TYR A 40 4.45 -3.38 -13.67
C TYR A 40 3.92 -2.37 -14.69
N GLU A 41 4.17 -2.65 -15.97
CA GLU A 41 3.69 -1.83 -17.07
C GLU A 41 2.45 -2.46 -17.70
N VAL A 42 1.46 -1.63 -18.02
CA VAL A 42 0.24 -2.04 -18.73
C VAL A 42 -0.02 -1.14 -19.93
N PRO A 43 -0.71 -1.62 -20.98
CA PRO A 43 -1.15 -0.77 -22.08
C PRO A 43 -2.01 0.43 -21.62
N LEU A 44 -1.98 1.53 -22.37
CA LEU A 44 -2.71 2.77 -22.06
C LEU A 44 -4.23 2.59 -21.93
N ASN A 45 -4.79 1.58 -22.57
CA ASN A 45 -6.22 1.25 -22.55
C ASN A 45 -6.60 0.21 -21.48
N THR A 46 -5.67 -0.17 -20.60
CA THR A 46 -5.89 -1.17 -19.56
C THR A 46 -6.53 -0.53 -18.33
N GLY A 47 -7.83 -0.78 -18.13
CA GLY A 47 -8.59 -0.26 -17.00
C GLY A 47 -8.01 -0.70 -15.64
N PHE A 48 -8.14 0.15 -14.63
CA PHE A 48 -7.56 -0.02 -13.30
C PHE A 48 -7.76 -1.42 -12.68
N LEU A 49 -8.96 -1.99 -12.81
CA LEU A 49 -9.31 -3.27 -12.19
C LEU A 49 -8.73 -4.51 -12.88
N SER A 50 -8.32 -4.41 -14.14
CA SER A 50 -8.00 -5.58 -14.98
C SER A 50 -6.68 -6.27 -14.59
N GLU A 51 -5.68 -5.50 -14.15
CA GLU A 51 -4.35 -6.01 -13.77
C GLU A 51 -4.05 -5.80 -12.27
N SER A 52 -4.93 -5.11 -11.53
CA SER A 52 -4.72 -4.88 -10.09
C SER A 52 -4.71 -6.18 -9.28
N GLY A 53 -5.40 -7.23 -9.74
CA GLY A 53 -5.46 -8.52 -9.06
C GLY A 53 -4.11 -9.24 -9.00
N SER A 54 -3.36 -9.27 -10.11
CA SER A 54 -2.07 -9.98 -10.18
C SER A 54 -1.03 -9.36 -9.24
N GLY A 55 -0.89 -8.03 -9.30
CA GLY A 55 0.00 -7.28 -8.40
C GLY A 55 -0.37 -7.44 -6.92
N PHE A 56 -1.67 -7.45 -6.61
CA PHE A 56 -2.15 -7.67 -5.24
C PHE A 56 -1.77 -9.07 -4.74
N PHE A 57 -2.00 -10.12 -5.52
CA PHE A 57 -1.70 -11.49 -5.08
C PHE A 57 -0.21 -11.74 -4.90
N SER A 58 0.67 -11.10 -5.69
CA SER A 58 2.11 -11.16 -5.48
C SER A 58 2.52 -10.58 -4.12
N LEU A 59 2.05 -9.37 -3.79
CA LEU A 59 2.31 -8.77 -2.48
C LEU A 59 1.65 -9.55 -1.33
N TYR A 60 0.45 -10.10 -1.58
CA TYR A 60 -0.25 -10.94 -0.61
C TYR A 60 0.53 -12.23 -0.31
N GLY A 61 1.09 -12.89 -1.33
CA GLY A 61 1.95 -14.05 -1.17
C GLY A 61 3.15 -13.72 -0.29
N TYR A 62 3.85 -12.62 -0.59
CA TYR A 62 4.98 -12.15 0.20
C TYR A 62 4.64 -11.99 1.69
N ILE A 63 3.58 -11.25 2.03
CA ILE A 63 3.17 -11.07 3.44
C ILE A 63 2.60 -12.35 4.06
N SER A 64 2.15 -13.31 3.25
CA SER A 64 1.59 -14.59 3.72
C SER A 64 2.65 -15.66 3.99
N GLY A 65 3.93 -15.35 3.78
CA GLY A 65 5.04 -16.26 4.05
C GLY A 65 5.77 -16.76 2.80
N TYR A 66 5.45 -16.28 1.60
CA TYR A 66 6.30 -16.48 0.42
C TYR A 66 7.43 -15.44 0.44
N ASN A 67 8.32 -15.58 1.40
CA ASN A 67 9.56 -14.82 1.58
C ASN A 67 10.63 -15.76 2.14
N GLU A 68 11.91 -15.38 2.10
CA GLU A 68 13.04 -16.26 2.45
C GLU A 68 12.93 -16.92 3.83
N THR A 69 12.33 -16.21 4.79
CA THR A 69 12.21 -16.66 6.18
C THR A 69 10.89 -17.37 6.49
N GLN A 70 9.98 -17.48 5.52
CA GLN A 70 8.61 -17.99 5.69
C GLN A 70 7.80 -17.24 6.76
N THR A 71 8.15 -15.97 7.01
CA THR A 71 7.54 -15.16 8.07
C THR A 71 6.19 -14.60 7.60
N LYS A 72 5.15 -14.79 8.40
CA LYS A 72 3.82 -14.22 8.15
C LYS A 72 3.70 -12.82 8.74
N MET A 73 3.26 -11.89 7.92
CA MET A 73 3.10 -10.48 8.25
C MET A 73 1.63 -10.09 8.16
N SER A 74 1.16 -9.31 9.14
CA SER A 74 -0.22 -8.87 9.20
C SER A 74 -0.52 -7.88 8.08
N MET A 75 -1.63 -8.05 7.38
CA MET A 75 -2.09 -7.09 6.37
C MET A 75 -2.47 -5.77 7.05
N THR A 76 -1.96 -4.66 6.51
CA THR A 76 -2.31 -3.31 6.93
C THR A 76 -3.23 -2.67 5.89
N ALA A 77 -3.88 -1.58 6.28
CA ALA A 77 -4.62 -0.72 5.38
C ALA A 77 -4.08 0.72 5.46
N PRO A 78 -4.24 1.52 4.39
CA PRO A 78 -4.75 1.16 3.06
C PRO A 78 -3.71 0.46 2.19
N VAL A 79 -4.16 -0.13 1.08
CA VAL A 79 -3.29 -0.46 -0.06
C VAL A 79 -3.12 0.80 -0.91
N ILE A 80 -1.88 1.16 -1.23
CA ILE A 80 -1.57 2.34 -2.03
C ILE A 80 -1.34 1.91 -3.47
N ILE A 81 -2.01 2.54 -4.43
CA ILE A 81 -1.78 2.33 -5.86
C ILE A 81 -1.42 3.67 -6.48
N GLN A 82 -0.32 3.69 -7.22
CA GLN A 82 0.18 4.85 -7.95
C GLN A 82 0.30 4.48 -9.43
N GLU A 83 -0.08 5.41 -10.29
CA GLU A 83 0.06 5.25 -11.74
C GLU A 83 0.93 6.38 -12.27
N THR A 84 1.79 6.04 -13.22
CA THR A 84 2.57 7.01 -13.99
C THR A 84 2.48 6.62 -15.45
N GLU A 85 1.86 7.48 -16.23
CA GLU A 85 1.67 7.26 -17.66
C GLU A 85 2.87 7.79 -18.45
N ASN A 86 3.26 7.06 -19.48
CA ASN A 86 4.17 7.51 -20.53
C ASN A 86 3.49 7.33 -21.90
N ASP A 87 4.15 7.70 -23.00
CA ASP A 87 3.55 7.69 -24.35
C ASP A 87 3.09 6.29 -24.85
N CYS A 88 3.52 5.21 -24.21
CA CYS A 88 3.26 3.84 -24.66
C CYS A 88 2.64 2.91 -23.60
N SER A 89 2.81 3.22 -22.31
CA SER A 89 2.36 2.37 -21.20
C SER A 89 2.03 3.16 -19.94
N ILE A 90 1.26 2.54 -19.05
CA ILE A 90 1.01 2.99 -17.69
C ILE A 90 1.87 2.13 -16.77
N LYS A 91 2.80 2.76 -16.05
CA LYS A 91 3.51 2.11 -14.94
C LYS A 91 2.61 2.16 -13.71
N ARG A 92 2.13 1.01 -13.27
CA ARG A 92 1.34 0.87 -12.04
C ARG A 92 2.22 0.32 -10.93
N THR A 93 2.22 1.01 -9.80
CA THR A 93 2.92 0.61 -8.57
C THR A 93 1.91 0.38 -7.47
N MET A 94 1.84 -0.86 -6.98
CA MET A 94 1.05 -1.21 -5.80
C MET A 94 1.96 -1.33 -4.59
N SER A 95 1.51 -0.85 -3.43
CA SER A 95 2.28 -0.86 -2.19
C SER A 95 1.44 -1.32 -1.01
N PHE A 96 1.97 -2.26 -0.24
CA PHE A 96 1.49 -2.60 1.10
C PHE A 96 2.36 -1.89 2.14
N ILE A 97 1.71 -1.35 3.17
CA ILE A 97 2.41 -0.72 4.27
C ILE A 97 2.84 -1.82 5.24
N MET A 98 4.13 -1.92 5.53
CA MET A 98 4.61 -2.89 6.50
C MET A 98 4.19 -2.43 7.90
N SER A 99 3.81 -3.37 8.77
CA SER A 99 3.33 -3.09 10.13
C SER A 99 4.32 -2.18 10.86
N PRO A 100 3.99 -0.89 11.09
CA PRO A 100 4.91 0.06 11.70
C PRO A 100 5.16 -0.26 13.18
N THR A 101 4.28 -1.03 13.82
CA THR A 101 4.47 -1.48 15.20
C THR A 101 5.41 -2.68 15.33
N LYS A 102 5.48 -3.53 14.30
CA LYS A 102 6.36 -4.72 14.30
C LYS A 102 7.75 -4.47 13.74
N PHE A 103 7.87 -3.57 12.76
CA PHE A 103 9.13 -3.33 12.05
C PHE A 103 9.65 -1.92 12.31
N THR A 104 10.79 -1.82 12.99
CA THR A 104 11.46 -0.54 13.30
C THR A 104 12.65 -0.26 12.39
N SER A 105 13.23 -1.31 11.78
CA SER A 105 14.30 -1.21 10.78
C SER A 105 14.00 -2.05 9.54
N LEU A 106 14.68 -1.73 8.43
CA LEU A 106 14.49 -2.45 7.16
C LEU A 106 15.01 -3.89 7.24
N ASP A 107 16.07 -4.12 8.01
CA ASP A 107 16.73 -5.43 8.13
C ASP A 107 15.87 -6.49 8.85
N GLN A 108 14.80 -6.05 9.52
CA GLN A 108 13.82 -6.95 10.14
C GLN A 108 12.77 -7.46 9.15
N ILE A 109 12.67 -6.85 7.97
CA ILE A 109 11.67 -7.18 6.97
C ILE A 109 12.25 -8.31 6.10
N PRO A 110 11.57 -9.46 5.98
CA PRO A 110 12.03 -10.58 5.16
C PRO A 110 12.27 -10.18 3.72
N ILE A 111 13.31 -10.74 3.10
CA ILE A 111 13.56 -10.57 1.67
C ILE A 111 12.48 -11.36 0.89
N PRO A 112 11.85 -10.78 -0.15
CA PRO A 112 10.86 -11.46 -0.98
C PRO A 112 11.35 -12.74 -1.64
#